data_AF-A0A9W3BY54-F1
#
_entry.id   AF-A0A9W3BY54-F1
#
_cell.length_a   1.000
_cell.length_b   1.000
_cell.length_c   1.000
_cell.angle_alpha   90.00
_cell.angle_beta   90.00
_cell.angle_gamma   90.00
#
_symmetry.space_group_name_H-M   'P 1'
#
loop_
_entity.id
_entity.type
_entity.pdbx_description
1 polymer ?
#
loop_
_entity_poly.entity_id
_entity_poly.type
_entity_poly.pdbx_seq_one_letter_code
_entity_poly.pdbx_strand_id
1 'polypeptide(L)' 'MSGRKETVLDLAKFVDKGVQVKLTGGRQDHDDPLKTTDQKRLLGLVVCSGTAVMLVSPTDGTEEIANPFGQPEAV' A
#
# COMPACT_ATOMS: atom_id res chain seq x y z
N MET A 1 27.74 11.97 -17.91
CA MET A 1 27.88 10.85 -16.96
C MET A 1 26.50 10.57 -16.36
N SER A 2 25.76 9.61 -16.93
CA SER A 2 24.44 9.25 -16.42
C SER A 2 24.64 8.44 -15.15
N GLY A 3 24.70 9.11 -14.00
CA GLY A 3 24.70 8.43 -12.71
C GLY A 3 23.47 7.53 -12.65
N ARG A 4 23.70 6.21 -12.60
CA ARG A 4 22.63 5.23 -12.42
C ARG A 4 21.94 5.65 -11.11
N LYS A 5 20.67 6.05 -11.18
CA LYS A 5 19.89 6.41 -9.99
C LYS A 5 19.68 5.14 -9.21
N GLU A 6 20.57 4.87 -8.26
CA GLU A 6 20.45 3.75 -7.34
C GLU A 6 19.23 4.02 -6.46
N THR A 7 18.24 3.15 -6.55
CA THR A 7 17.05 3.19 -5.71
C THR A 7 17.28 2.28 -4.50
N VAL A 8 16.84 2.72 -3.32
CA VAL A 8 16.94 1.91 -2.08
C VAL A 8 16.13 0.61 -2.20
N LEU A 9 15.05 0.65 -2.99
CA LEU A 9 14.20 -0.49 -3.30
C LEU A 9 14.58 -1.07 -4.67
N ASP A 10 14.90 -2.37 -4.69
CA ASP A 10 15.08 -3.14 -5.93
C ASP A 10 13.75 -3.79 -6.33
N LEU A 11 13.08 -3.20 -7.32
CA LEU A 11 11.78 -3.67 -7.81
C LEU A 11 11.87 -5.01 -8.55
N ALA A 12 13.06 -5.42 -9.03
CA ALA A 12 13.22 -6.69 -9.73
C ALA A 12 12.86 -7.88 -8.82
N LYS A 13 12.99 -7.73 -7.49
CA LYS A 13 12.65 -8.76 -6.49
C LYS A 13 11.15 -9.06 -6.39
N PHE A 14 10.31 -8.17 -6.92
CA PHE A 14 8.84 -8.27 -6.88
C PHE A 14 8.22 -8.57 -8.25
N VAL A 15 9.02 -8.81 -9.29
CA VAL A 15 8.51 -9.28 -10.58
C VAL A 15 7.76 -10.60 -10.37
N ASP A 16 6.59 -10.73 -11.00
CA ASP A 16 5.66 -11.86 -10.89
C ASP A 16 5.13 -12.14 -9.47
N LYS A 17 5.24 -11.17 -8.55
CA LYS A 17 4.72 -11.25 -7.17
C LYS A 17 3.67 -10.17 -6.91
N GLY A 18 2.78 -10.45 -5.97
CA GLY A 18 1.82 -9.48 -5.47
C GLY A 18 2.51 -8.36 -4.68
N VAL A 19 2.19 -7.11 -5.01
CA VAL A 19 2.58 -5.93 -4.26
C VAL A 19 1.37 -5.04 -3.97
N GLN A 20 1.38 -4.42 -2.80
CA GLN A 20 0.45 -3.36 -2.43
C GLN A 20 1.10 -2.01 -2.72
N VAL A 21 0.34 -1.11 -3.35
CA VAL A 21 0.80 0.24 -3.66
C VAL A 21 -0.18 1.24 -3.07
N LYS A 22 0.29 2.14 -2.20
CA LYS A 22 -0.50 3.29 -1.75
C LYS A 22 -0.13 4.52 -2.57
N LEU A 23 -1.15 5.20 -3.07
CA LEU A 23 -1.01 6.43 -3.84
C LEU A 23 -1.41 7.65 -2.99
N THR A 24 -0.83 8.80 -3.30
CA THR A 24 -1.21 10.09 -2.71
C THR A 24 -2.71 10.35 -2.91
N GLY A 25 -3.39 10.83 -1.87
CA GLY A 25 -4.81 11.18 -1.90
C GLY A 25 -5.77 10.05 -1.54
N GLY A 26 -5.35 8.78 -1.60
CA GLY A 26 -6.12 7.62 -1.12
C GLY A 26 -7.55 7.48 -1.67
N ARG A 27 -8.31 6.53 -1.11
CA ARG A 27 -9.78 6.49 -1.22
C ARG A 27 -10.35 6.58 0.18
N GLN A 28 -10.90 7.74 0.52
CA GLN A 28 -11.56 7.96 1.79
C GLN A 28 -12.95 7.36 1.78
N ASP A 29 -13.41 6.90 2.95
CA ASP A 29 -14.80 6.52 3.14
C ASP A 29 -15.71 7.75 2.97
N HIS A 30 -16.93 7.53 2.48
CA HIS A 30 -17.89 8.60 2.28
C HIS A 30 -18.40 9.16 3.62
N ASP A 31 -18.58 8.28 4.61
CA ASP A 31 -19.19 8.65 5.89
C ASP A 31 -18.14 9.11 6.92
N ASP A 32 -16.87 8.71 6.75
CA ASP A 32 -15.76 9.09 7.63
C ASP A 32 -14.46 9.33 6.83
N PRO A 33 -14.04 10.59 6.62
CA PRO A 33 -12.83 10.94 5.88
C PRO A 33 -11.53 10.38 6.49
N LEU A 34 -11.55 9.97 7.76
CA LEU A 34 -10.40 9.38 8.44
C LEU A 34 -10.29 7.87 8.22
N LYS A 35 -11.31 7.25 7.62
CA LYS A 35 -11.33 5.84 7.28
C LYS A 35 -11.06 5.64 5.79
N THR A 36 -10.35 4.56 5.48
CA THR A 36 -10.20 4.11 4.10
C THR A 36 -11.38 3.19 3.79
N THR A 37 -11.97 3.32 2.60
CA THR A 37 -13.05 2.44 2.18
C THR A 37 -12.54 1.03 1.87
N ASP A 38 -13.30 0.01 2.27
CA ASP A 38 -13.03 -1.40 1.93
C ASP A 38 -13.49 -1.78 0.52
N GLN A 39 -14.08 -0.84 -0.23
CA GLN A 39 -14.56 -1.09 -1.59
C GLN A 39 -13.40 -1.37 -2.56
N LYS A 40 -13.40 -2.59 -3.10
CA LYS A 40 -12.43 -3.05 -4.10
C LYS A 40 -13.07 -3.10 -5.48
N ARG A 41 -12.29 -2.76 -6.51
CA ARG A 41 -12.66 -2.89 -7.93
C ARG A 41 -11.50 -3.49 -8.72
N LEU A 42 -11.80 -4.40 -9.64
CA LEU A 42 -10.81 -4.96 -10.56
C LEU A 42 -10.52 -3.94 -11.67
N LEU A 43 -9.25 -3.65 -11.89
CA LEU A 43 -8.79 -2.69 -12.90
C LEU A 43 -8.09 -3.36 -14.10
N GLY A 44 -7.73 -4.63 -13.99
CA GLY A 44 -6.92 -5.32 -15.01
C GLY A 44 -5.48 -4.78 -15.03
N LEU A 45 -4.96 -4.51 -16.22
CA LEU A 45 -3.63 -3.94 -16.42
C LEU A 45 -3.65 -2.44 -16.14
N VAL A 46 -2.78 -1.97 -15.24
CA VAL A 46 -2.69 -0.57 -14.83
C VAL A 46 -1.25 -0.08 -14.88
N VAL A 47 -1.09 1.23 -15.09
CA VAL A 47 0.19 1.93 -14.95
C VAL A 47 0.06 2.94 -13.83
N CYS A 48 0.91 2.83 -12.81
CA CYS A 48 0.95 3.76 -11.69
C CYS A 48 1.97 4.88 -11.95
N SER A 49 1.58 6.14 -11.75
CA SER A 49 2.53 7.26 -11.84
C SER A 49 3.48 7.26 -10.64
N GLY A 50 4.78 7.16 -10.88
CA GLY A 50 5.79 7.08 -9.82
C GLY A 50 5.77 8.27 -8.85
N THR A 51 5.40 9.47 -9.30
CA THR A 51 5.28 10.66 -8.43
C THR A 51 4.12 10.60 -7.44
N ALA A 52 3.12 9.76 -7.72
CA ALA A 52 1.98 9.56 -6.83
C ALA A 52 2.18 8.36 -5.89
N VAL A 53 3.22 7.54 -6.07
CA VAL A 53 3.47 6.37 -5.22
C VAL A 53 4.07 6.81 -3.90
N MET A 54 3.40 6.46 -2.79
CA MET A 54 3.85 6.74 -1.43
C MET A 54 4.46 5.51 -0.74
N LEU A 55 3.91 4.33 -1.01
CA LEU A 55 4.33 3.08 -0.38
C LEU A 55 4.26 1.94 -1.39
N VAL A 56 5.27 1.06 -1.36
CA VAL A 56 5.26 -0.25 -2.00
C VAL A 56 5.62 -1.28 -0.93
N SER A 57 4.77 -2.29 -0.75
CA SER A 57 5.02 -3.42 0.16
C SER A 57 4.63 -4.74 -0.51
N PRO A 58 5.28 -5.86 -0.16
CA PRO A 58 4.79 -7.17 -0.58
C PRO A 58 3.39 -7.41 -0.03
N THR A 59 2.56 -8.17 -0.75
CA THR A 59 1.30 -8.69 -0.21
C THR A 59 1.52 -9.87 0.73
N ASP A 60 2.58 -10.63 0.50
CA ASP A 60 2.94 -11.80 1.30
C ASP A 60 3.61 -11.37 2.62
N GLY A 61 3.28 -12.07 3.70
CA GLY A 61 3.74 -11.75 5.06
C GLY A 61 3.09 -10.51 5.68
N THR A 62 2.07 -9.91 5.04
CA THR A 62 1.29 -8.81 5.62
C THR A 62 -0.14 -9.27 5.90
N GLU A 63 -0.58 -9.10 7.13
CA GLU A 63 -1.96 -9.35 7.55
C GLU A 63 -2.48 -8.20 8.41
N GLU A 64 -3.79 -8.01 8.41
CA GLU A 64 -4.43 -7.08 9.33
C GLU A 64 -4.44 -7.69 10.73
N ILE A 65 -3.99 -6.92 11.72
CA ILE A 65 -3.93 -7.36 13.11
C ILE A 65 -4.76 -6.43 13.99
N ALA A 66 -5.28 -6.97 15.10
CA ALA A 66 -5.85 -6.15 16.16
C ALA A 66 -4.78 -5.18 16.69
N ASN A 67 -5.22 -4.04 17.22
CA ASN A 67 -4.32 -3.07 17.83
C ASN A 67 -3.48 -3.75 18.93
N PRO A 68 -2.15 -3.88 18.77
CA PRO A 68 -1.30 -4.60 19.73
C PRO A 68 -1.14 -3.87 21.06
N PHE A 69 -1.60 -2.61 21.15
CA PHE A 69 -1.58 -1.77 22.36
C PHE A 69 -2.97 -1.56 22.95
N GLY A 70 -4.00 -2.26 22.45
CA GLY A 70 -5.31 -2.26 23.08
C GLY A 70 -5.19 -2.76 24.52
N GLN A 71 -5.63 -1.96 25.50
CA GLN A 71 -5.86 -2.49 26.84
C GLN A 71 -6.92 -3.60 26.73
N PRO A 72 -6.78 -4.74 27.43
CA PRO A 72 -7.89 -5.70 27.52
C PRO A 72 -9.11 -4.94 28.02
N GLU A 73 -10.24 -5.06 27.32
CA GLU A 73 -11.48 -4.41 27.71
C GLU A 73 -11.75 -4.72 29.18
N ALA A 74 -11.83 -3.68 30.02
CA ALA A 74 -12.16 -3.83 31.42
C ALA A 74 -13.59 -4.37 31.49
N VAL A 75 -13.72 -5.66 31.79
CA VAL A 75 -14.98 -6.30 32.18
C VAL A 75 -15.40 -5.81 33.55
#